data_AF-A0A925WII2-F1
#
_entry.id   AF-A0A925WII2-F1
#
_cell.length_a   1.000
_cell.length_b   1.000
_cell.length_c   1.000
_cell.angle_alpha   90.00
_cell.angle_beta   90.00
_cell.angle_gamma   90.00
#
_symmetry.space_group_name_H-M   'P 1'
#
loop_
_entity.id
_entity.type
_entity.pdbx_description
1 polymer ?
#
loop_
_entity_poly.entity_id
_entity_poly.type
_entity_poly.pdbx_seq_one_letter_code
_entity_poly.pdbx_strand_id
1 'polypeptide(L)' 'VNGLTTAEAGVVGFGPIFKFPFVTIESVLPLDADTLLVVNDNNFPFSSGRRPGVAADNTEFILLGLPEGLNFE' A
#
# COMPACT_ATOMS: atom_id res chain seq x y z
N VAL A 1 15.41 -8.33 8.28
CA VAL A 1 14.89 -7.00 7.90
C VAL A 1 13.84 -6.60 8.93
N ASN A 2 14.12 -5.61 9.78
CA ASN A 2 13.13 -5.08 10.75
C ASN A 2 12.49 -3.79 10.22
N GLY A 3 12.24 -3.75 8.92
CA GLY A 3 11.59 -2.64 8.24
C GLY A 3 11.32 -2.99 6.79
N LEU A 4 10.08 -2.75 6.35
CA LEU A 4 9.62 -3.02 4.99
C LEU A 4 10.27 -2.07 3.98
N THR A 5 10.72 -0.90 4.43
CA THR A 5 11.42 0.12 3.63
C THR A 5 12.47 0.87 4.48
N THR A 6 13.31 1.69 3.85
CA THR A 6 14.28 2.57 4.54
C THR A 6 13.67 3.93 4.79
N ALA A 7 13.74 4.45 6.03
CA ALA A 7 13.22 5.78 6.34
C ALA A 7 13.95 6.88 5.54
N GLU A 8 13.18 7.85 5.05
CA GLU A 8 13.66 8.98 4.26
C GLU A 8 13.02 10.28 4.78
N ALA A 9 13.82 11.34 4.96
CA ALA A 9 13.35 12.60 5.52
C ALA A 9 12.28 13.24 4.62
N GLY A 10 11.16 13.64 5.21
CA GLY A 10 10.03 14.23 4.47
C GLY A 10 9.17 13.23 3.69
N VAL A 11 9.48 11.92 3.75
CA VAL A 11 8.71 10.86 3.07
C VAL A 11 7.73 10.18 4.01
N VAL A 12 6.50 10.00 3.55
CA VAL A 12 5.44 9.36 4.32
C VAL A 12 5.42 7.85 4.10
N GLY A 13 5.46 7.09 5.20
CA GLY A 13 5.25 5.64 5.21
C GLY A 13 6.46 4.79 4.89
N PHE A 14 7.64 5.41 4.80
CA PHE A 14 8.93 4.74 4.70
C PHE A 14 9.51 4.46 6.09
N GLY A 15 10.18 3.33 6.27
CA GLY A 15 10.81 2.89 7.53
C GLY A 15 10.23 1.59 8.10
N PRO A 16 10.26 1.42 9.44
CA PRO A 16 9.91 0.16 10.09
C PRO A 16 8.40 -0.14 10.08
N ILE A 17 7.58 0.91 10.02
CA ILE A 17 6.12 0.80 9.99
C ILE A 17 5.67 1.13 8.58
N PHE A 18 5.12 0.14 7.88
CA PHE A 18 4.47 0.38 6.61
C PHE A 18 3.22 1.25 6.81
N LYS A 19 3.14 2.33 6.03
CA LYS A 19 1.93 3.16 5.95
C LYS A 19 1.48 3.19 4.51
N PHE A 20 0.16 3.19 4.33
CA PHE A 20 -0.51 3.22 3.05
C PHE A 20 -1.43 4.46 3.02
N PRO A 21 -0.91 5.65 2.67
CA PRO A 21 -1.59 6.93 2.86
C PRO A 21 -2.49 7.32 1.68
N PHE A 22 -2.99 6.36 0.91
CA PHE A 22 -3.81 6.63 -0.27
C PHE A 22 -5.29 6.61 0.07
N VAL A 23 -6.04 7.58 -0.46
CA VAL A 23 -7.46 7.77 -0.17
C VAL A 23 -8.33 6.93 -1.10
N THR A 24 -7.93 6.82 -2.37
CA THR A 24 -8.55 5.90 -3.33
C THR A 24 -7.68 4.66 -3.41
N ILE A 25 -8.29 3.51 -3.17
CA ILE A 25 -7.70 2.20 -3.46
C ILE A 25 -8.60 1.61 -4.55
N GLU A 26 -7.99 1.06 -5.59
CA GLU A 26 -8.68 0.80 -6.85
C GLU A 26 -9.15 -0.63 -6.94
N SER A 27 -8.55 -1.53 -6.17
CA SER A 27 -8.99 -2.92 -6.10
C SER A 27 -8.65 -3.57 -4.77
N VAL A 28 -9.57 -4.45 -4.34
CA VAL A 28 -9.36 -5.46 -3.31
C VAL A 28 -9.77 -6.79 -3.92
N LEU A 29 -8.87 -7.77 -3.89
CA LEU A 29 -9.09 -9.10 -4.45
C LEU A 29 -8.71 -10.17 -3.42
N PRO A 30 -9.64 -11.03 -2.99
CA PRO A 30 -9.28 -12.25 -2.28
C PRO A 30 -8.48 -13.18 -3.19
N LEU A 31 -7.26 -13.52 -2.79
CA LEU A 31 -6.43 -14.49 -3.51
C LEU A 31 -6.72 -15.92 -3.02
N ASP A 32 -6.98 -16.06 -1.73
CA ASP A 32 -7.38 -17.29 -1.05
C ASP A 32 -8.15 -16.93 0.24
N ALA A 33 -8.31 -17.89 1.16
CA ALA A 33 -9.10 -17.69 2.36
C ALA A 33 -8.51 -16.66 3.33
N ASP A 34 -7.20 -16.54 3.41
CA ASP A 34 -6.50 -15.72 4.41
C ASP A 34 -5.62 -14.61 3.81
N THR A 35 -5.65 -14.44 2.48
CA THR A 35 -4.85 -13.43 1.78
C THR A 35 -5.71 -12.51 0.90
N LEU A 36 -5.60 -11.21 1.16
CA LEU A 36 -6.12 -10.16 0.28
C LEU A 36 -4.99 -9.51 -0.51
N LEU A 37 -5.21 -9.29 -1.80
CA LEU A 37 -4.49 -8.31 -2.59
C LEU A 37 -5.21 -6.96 -2.49
N VAL A 38 -4.49 -5.93 -2.06
CA VAL A 38 -4.92 -4.52 -2.15
C VAL A 38 -4.05 -3.82 -3.20
N VAL A 39 -4.69 -3.12 -4.14
CA VAL A 39 -4.00 -2.40 -5.21
C VAL A 39 -4.27 -0.91 -5.09
N ASN A 40 -3.20 -0.12 -5.18
CA ASN A 40 -3.24 1.33 -5.37
C ASN A 40 -2.81 1.68 -6.79
N ASP A 41 -3.70 2.27 -7.56
CA ASP A 41 -3.42 3.08 -8.73
C ASP A 41 -2.88 4.44 -8.27
N ASN A 42 -1.75 4.83 -8.82
CA ASN A 42 -1.14 6.11 -8.50
C ASN A 42 -1.79 7.28 -9.25
N ASN A 43 -2.86 7.05 -10.02
CA ASN A 43 -3.58 8.06 -10.78
C ASN A 43 -2.61 9.03 -11.49
N PHE A 44 -1.63 8.45 -12.18
CA PHE A 44 -0.53 9.19 -12.78
C PHE A 44 -1.06 10.32 -13.70
N PRO A 45 -0.48 11.54 -13.64
CA PRO A 45 0.72 11.95 -12.91
C PRO A 45 0.46 12.62 -11.55
N PHE A 46 -0.74 12.56 -10.98
CA PHE A 46 -1.15 13.51 -9.94
C PHE A 46 -0.93 13.04 -8.49
N SER A 47 -0.75 11.74 -8.22
CA SER A 47 -0.51 11.27 -6.86
C SER A 47 0.93 11.50 -6.45
N SER A 48 1.18 12.32 -5.43
CA SER A 48 2.50 12.52 -4.82
C SER A 48 2.41 12.50 -3.29
N GLY A 49 1.62 11.59 -2.72
CA GLY A 49 1.36 11.48 -1.30
C GLY A 49 2.59 11.06 -0.48
N ARG A 50 3.43 10.15 -0.97
CA ARG A 50 4.65 9.75 -0.20
C ARG A 50 5.77 10.78 -0.31
N ARG A 51 5.98 11.34 -1.50
CA ARG A 51 6.99 12.39 -1.77
C ARG A 51 6.35 13.66 -2.36
N PRO A 52 5.70 14.50 -1.54
CA PRO A 52 5.02 15.70 -2.00
C PRO A 52 5.93 16.60 -2.85
N GLY A 53 5.51 16.89 -4.09
CA GLY A 53 6.20 17.82 -4.99
C GLY A 53 7.49 17.30 -5.64
N VAL A 54 7.84 16.02 -5.46
CA VAL A 54 9.06 15.43 -6.04
C VAL A 54 8.75 14.56 -7.25
N ALA A 55 7.85 13.59 -7.07
CA ALA A 55 7.51 12.61 -8.09
C ALA A 55 6.12 12.05 -7.84
N ALA A 56 5.54 11.48 -8.89
CA ALA A 56 4.35 10.66 -8.73
C ALA A 56 4.70 9.40 -7.89
N ASP A 57 3.78 8.95 -7.04
CA ASP A 57 3.90 7.69 -6.33
C ASP A 57 3.87 6.51 -7.31
N ASN A 58 4.31 5.34 -6.87
CA ASN A 58 4.20 4.12 -7.68
C ASN A 58 2.80 3.51 -7.53
N THR A 59 2.35 2.77 -8.54
CA THR A 59 1.31 1.76 -8.34
C THR A 59 1.83 0.72 -7.34
N GLU A 60 1.03 0.39 -6.32
CA GLU A 60 1.43 -0.54 -5.26
C GLU A 60 0.51 -1.77 -5.23
N PHE A 61 1.12 -2.95 -5.12
CA PHE A 61 0.45 -4.23 -4.90
C PHE A 61 0.83 -4.74 -3.52
N ILE A 62 -0.16 -4.93 -2.65
CA ILE A 62 0.04 -5.24 -1.24
C ILE A 62 -0.69 -6.52 -0.90
N LEU A 63 0.04 -7.50 -0.36
CA LEU A 63 -0.56 -8.70 0.23
C LEU A 63 -0.82 -8.45 1.71
N LEU A 64 -2.08 -8.58 2.11
CA LEU A 64 -2.51 -8.55 3.50
C LEU A 64 -2.87 -9.96 3.94
N GLY A 65 -2.10 -10.49 4.88
CA GLY A 65 -2.45 -11.71 5.60
C GLY A 65 -3.51 -11.41 6.67
N LEU A 66 -4.54 -12.24 6.73
CA LEU A 66 -5.64 -12.11 7.67
C LEU A 66 -5.44 -13.07 8.85
N PRO A 67 -5.72 -12.63 10.09
CA PRO A 67 -5.64 -13.51 11.25
C PRO A 67 -6.74 -14.59 11.25
N GLU A 68 -7.83 -14.34 10.54
CA GLU A 68 -8.96 -15.24 10.35
C GLU A 68 -9.39 -15.21 8.87
N GLY A 69 -9.78 -16.37 8.35
CA GLY A 69 -10.17 -16.49 6.95
C GLY A 69 -11.48 -15.78 6.63
N LEU A 70 -11.60 -15.27 5.40
CA LEU A 70 -12.83 -14.66 4.90
C LEU A 70 -13.94 -15.70 4.79
N ASN A 71 -15.12 -15.34 5.27
CA ASN A 71 -16.33 -16.10 4.98
C ASN A 71 -17.05 -15.48 3.78
N PHE A 72 -17.18 -16.25 2.70
CA PHE A 72 -17.89 -15.84 1.48
C PHE A 72 -19.31 -16.41 1.38
N GLU A 73 -19.75 -17.18 2.38
CA GLU A 73 -21.10 -17.75 2.50
C GLU A 73 -22.04 -16.85 3.31
#